data_AF-C6FX33-F1
#
_entry.id   AF-C6FX33-F1
#
_cell.length_a   1.000
_cell.length_b   1.000
_cell.length_c   1.000
_cell.angle_alpha   90.00
_cell.angle_beta   90.00
_cell.angle_gamma   90.00
#
_symmetry.space_group_name_H-M   'P 1'
#
loop_
_entity.id
_entity.type
_entity.pdbx_description
1 polymer ?
#
loop_
_entity_poly.entity_id
_entity_poly.type
_entity_poly.pdbx_seq_one_letter_code
_entity_poly.pdbx_strand_id
1 'polypeptide(L)'
;GGRVGYNVAATANVYYLREAEFTNILYARQDRALTNELATKAEAALQEDFRLLDVFNKETADGKWKDFMLQPHIGYGDVKRYGPNAGWQQPEMNHVALPDEIFPAVRRIELPDTAELGVAVPGSEEWWPEAEGTPVLPEFSPFRTGDDVYVDLFNRGSRSFEYRVTSSAPWLRVDRTRGTVGKQVRLTVSVDWDRAPSGRGEAELTVEGAGRTVTVKAVADRVSARGLKGFVEAGGYIAVDAHHYSRAVGANGIDWLRIDRIGRTPAGMEPVPVTAPAQTPGSGAPYLEYDITLLTPGEVTVWAYVSPRNPALSRPGLRYAVSFDDQAPQTVDFIAATGPDDGGLNKRWARHTSDNVNRTSSVHTVAKAGVHKLRFWMDDPTVVLQRLIVDTGGLPETYLGPEESHRVR
;
A
#
# COMPACT_ATOMS: atom_id res chain seq x y z
N GLY A 1 24.37 -17.91 13.73
CA GLY A 1 23.68 -17.92 12.44
C GLY A 1 22.19 -18.22 12.56
N GLY A 2 21.79 -19.43 13.01
CA GLY A 2 20.46 -19.98 12.74
C GLY A 2 19.21 -19.32 13.35
N ARG A 3 19.27 -18.61 14.50
CA ARG A 3 18.05 -18.11 15.17
C ARG A 3 17.44 -16.83 14.56
N VAL A 4 18.22 -16.07 13.79
CA VAL A 4 17.79 -14.76 13.24
C VAL A 4 18.16 -14.65 11.77
N GLY A 5 19.39 -15.00 11.39
CA GLY A 5 19.90 -14.77 10.04
C GLY A 5 19.09 -15.49 8.96
N TYR A 6 18.76 -16.77 9.18
CA TYR A 6 17.96 -17.54 8.23
C TYR A 6 16.54 -16.96 8.06
N ASN A 7 15.82 -16.74 9.16
CA ASN A 7 14.44 -16.24 9.10
C ASN A 7 14.35 -14.89 8.38
N VAL A 8 15.28 -13.98 8.64
CA VAL A 8 15.33 -12.67 7.99
C VAL A 8 15.66 -12.82 6.50
N ALA A 9 16.68 -13.62 6.16
CA ALA A 9 17.10 -13.81 4.77
C ALA A 9 16.04 -14.51 3.92
N ALA A 10 15.48 -15.63 4.41
CA ALA A 10 14.44 -16.38 3.70
C ALA A 10 13.18 -15.52 3.47
N THR A 11 12.72 -14.82 4.52
CA THR A 11 11.56 -13.92 4.38
C THR A 11 11.82 -12.81 3.35
N ALA A 12 12.97 -12.13 3.43
CA ALA A 12 13.33 -11.08 2.48
C ALA A 12 13.45 -11.62 1.05
N ASN A 13 14.01 -12.81 0.87
CA ASN A 13 14.15 -13.46 -0.43
C ASN A 13 12.78 -13.76 -1.06
N VAL A 14 11.80 -14.22 -0.28
CA VAL A 14 10.43 -14.45 -0.78
C VAL A 14 9.80 -13.13 -1.26
N TYR A 15 9.98 -12.02 -0.54
CA TYR A 15 9.48 -10.72 -1.02
C TYR A 15 10.16 -10.28 -2.32
N TYR A 16 11.48 -10.45 -2.44
CA TYR A 16 12.22 -10.16 -3.67
C TYR A 16 11.75 -11.04 -4.84
N LEU A 17 11.51 -12.34 -4.59
CA LEU A 17 10.94 -13.27 -5.56
C LEU A 17 9.59 -12.76 -6.07
N ARG A 18 8.66 -12.44 -5.16
CA ARG A 18 7.30 -11.98 -5.51
C ARG A 18 7.31 -10.63 -6.22
N GLU A 19 8.19 -9.71 -5.81
CA GLU A 19 8.37 -8.43 -6.50
C GLU A 19 8.83 -8.65 -7.95
N ALA A 20 9.87 -9.47 -8.17
CA ALA A 20 10.36 -9.77 -9.50
C ALA A 20 9.31 -10.52 -10.36
N GLU A 21 8.59 -11.48 -9.77
CA GLU A 21 7.53 -12.27 -10.42
C GLU A 21 6.37 -11.39 -10.88
N PHE A 22 5.75 -10.62 -9.98
CA PHE A 22 4.57 -9.84 -10.34
C PHE A 22 4.93 -8.62 -11.20
N THR A 23 6.12 -8.05 -11.03
CA THR A 23 6.63 -7.02 -11.96
C THR A 23 6.86 -7.62 -13.34
N ASN A 24 7.45 -8.82 -13.43
CA ASN A 24 7.59 -9.54 -14.70
C ASN A 24 6.24 -9.75 -15.40
N ILE A 25 5.22 -10.22 -14.66
CA ILE A 25 3.89 -10.48 -15.23
C ILE A 25 3.25 -9.20 -15.77
N LEU A 26 3.34 -8.09 -15.04
CA LEU A 26 2.87 -6.79 -15.51
C LEU A 26 3.66 -6.34 -16.76
N TYR A 27 4.99 -6.43 -16.70
CA TYR A 27 5.87 -5.91 -17.76
C TYR A 27 5.75 -6.73 -19.05
N ALA A 28 5.42 -8.01 -18.95
CA ALA A 28 5.10 -8.87 -20.08
C ALA A 28 3.83 -8.42 -20.81
N ARG A 29 2.80 -7.94 -20.09
CA ARG A 29 1.59 -7.36 -20.73
C ARG A 29 1.87 -6.06 -21.48
N GLN A 30 2.96 -5.38 -21.13
CA GLN A 30 3.42 -4.13 -21.71
C GLN A 30 4.55 -4.35 -22.75
N ASP A 31 4.92 -5.60 -23.04
CA ASP A 31 6.05 -6.01 -23.89
C ASP A 31 7.38 -5.31 -23.55
N ARG A 32 7.67 -5.11 -22.26
CA ARG A 32 8.88 -4.35 -21.85
C ARG A 32 10.11 -5.22 -22.00
N ALA A 33 11.18 -4.67 -22.56
CA ALA A 33 12.46 -5.35 -22.72
C ALA A 33 13.09 -5.85 -21.39
N LEU A 34 12.66 -5.30 -20.24
CA LEU A 34 13.12 -5.73 -18.92
C LEU A 34 12.44 -7.04 -18.43
N THR A 35 11.36 -7.49 -19.08
CA THR A 35 10.56 -8.67 -18.69
C THR A 35 11.43 -9.92 -18.49
N ASN A 36 12.26 -10.27 -19.46
CA ASN A 36 13.07 -11.50 -19.41
C ASN A 36 14.13 -11.48 -18.30
N GLU A 37 14.63 -10.30 -17.93
CA GLU A 37 15.55 -10.14 -16.81
C GLU A 37 14.84 -10.34 -15.47
N LEU A 38 13.60 -9.82 -15.33
CA LEU A 38 12.79 -10.04 -14.14
C LEU A 38 12.40 -11.52 -13.97
N ALA A 39 12.12 -12.24 -15.06
CA ALA A 39 11.92 -13.69 -15.01
C ALA A 39 13.16 -14.40 -14.44
N THR A 40 14.35 -14.07 -14.96
CA THR A 40 15.61 -14.61 -14.45
C THR A 40 15.85 -14.24 -12.98
N LYS A 41 15.48 -13.03 -12.54
CA LYS A 41 15.59 -12.62 -11.13
C LYS A 41 14.68 -13.44 -10.21
N ALA A 42 13.43 -13.67 -10.60
CA ALA A 42 12.49 -14.48 -9.83
C ALA A 42 12.95 -15.95 -9.75
N GLU A 43 13.40 -16.53 -10.86
CA GLU A 43 13.97 -17.87 -10.91
C GLU A 43 15.22 -18.00 -10.02
N ALA A 44 16.12 -17.00 -10.07
CA ALA A 44 17.30 -16.96 -9.21
C ALA A 44 16.93 -16.84 -7.73
N ALA A 45 15.89 -16.08 -7.38
CA ALA A 45 15.38 -15.97 -6.02
C ALA A 45 14.79 -17.30 -5.52
N LEU A 46 14.12 -18.08 -6.39
CA LEU A 46 13.69 -19.43 -6.02
C LEU A 46 14.89 -20.35 -5.75
N GLN A 47 15.94 -20.27 -6.57
CA GLN A 47 17.16 -21.04 -6.31
C GLN A 47 17.87 -20.63 -5.02
N GLU A 48 17.88 -19.32 -4.72
CA GLU A 48 18.40 -18.81 -3.44
C GLU A 48 17.59 -19.33 -2.26
N ASP A 49 16.26 -19.45 -2.40
CA ASP A 49 15.41 -20.05 -1.37
C ASP A 49 15.84 -21.49 -1.06
N PHE A 50 15.98 -22.33 -2.09
CA PHE A 50 16.46 -23.70 -1.94
C PHE A 50 17.85 -23.78 -1.32
N ARG A 51 18.76 -22.86 -1.69
CA ARG A 51 20.09 -22.78 -1.10
C ARG A 51 20.01 -22.44 0.40
N LEU A 52 19.14 -21.51 0.80
CA LEU A 52 18.94 -21.15 2.19
C LEU A 52 18.38 -22.33 3.00
N LEU A 53 17.41 -23.07 2.45
CA LEU A 53 16.90 -24.31 3.06
C LEU A 53 18.03 -25.32 3.28
N ASP A 54 18.87 -25.53 2.27
CA ASP A 54 19.99 -26.47 2.34
C ASP A 54 21.04 -26.08 3.39
N VAL A 55 21.42 -24.80 3.45
CA VAL A 55 22.34 -24.30 4.49
C VAL A 55 21.77 -24.50 5.88
N PHE A 56 20.47 -24.27 6.07
CA PHE A 56 19.84 -24.48 7.37
C PHE A 56 19.84 -25.97 7.75
N ASN A 57 19.43 -26.83 6.81
CA ASN A 57 19.27 -28.26 7.06
C ASN A 57 20.61 -28.99 7.22
N LYS A 58 21.61 -28.66 6.40
CA LYS A 58 22.84 -29.47 6.25
C LYS A 58 24.06 -28.87 6.91
N GLU A 59 24.18 -27.54 6.93
CA GLU A 59 25.43 -26.86 7.35
C GLU A 59 25.32 -26.23 8.73
N THR A 60 24.13 -25.77 9.11
CA THR A 60 23.94 -25.04 10.37
C THR A 60 24.16 -25.95 11.58
N ALA A 61 25.17 -25.60 12.39
CA ALA A 61 25.56 -26.37 13.57
C ALA A 61 25.86 -27.84 13.22
N ASP A 62 26.69 -28.05 12.19
CA ASP A 62 27.16 -29.35 11.73
C ASP A 62 26.01 -30.32 11.38
N GLY A 63 24.95 -29.77 10.75
CA GLY A 63 23.79 -30.55 10.33
C GLY A 63 22.80 -30.90 11.44
N LYS A 64 22.90 -30.26 12.62
CA LYS A 64 21.97 -30.49 13.75
C LYS A 64 20.49 -30.36 13.37
N TRP A 65 20.17 -29.49 12.40
CA TRP A 65 18.79 -29.18 11.98
C TRP A 65 18.41 -29.87 10.68
N LYS A 66 18.97 -31.05 10.43
CA LYS A 66 18.62 -31.87 9.28
C LYS A 66 17.10 -32.03 9.14
N ASP A 67 16.61 -31.82 7.93
CA ASP A 67 15.21 -31.99 7.52
C ASP A 67 14.20 -31.04 8.19
N PHE A 68 14.67 -29.97 8.86
CA PHE A 68 13.79 -29.05 9.61
C PHE A 68 13.05 -28.05 8.71
N MET A 69 13.64 -27.65 7.59
CA MET A 69 13.10 -26.68 6.63
C MET A 69 12.69 -27.36 5.32
N LEU A 70 11.89 -28.43 5.39
CA LEU A 70 11.42 -29.16 4.20
C LEU A 70 10.02 -28.76 3.74
N GLN A 71 9.35 -27.84 4.46
CA GLN A 71 7.97 -27.46 4.17
C GLN A 71 7.89 -26.63 2.88
N PRO A 72 7.10 -27.05 1.87
CA PRO A 72 6.81 -26.21 0.72
C PRO A 72 6.01 -24.97 1.13
N HIS A 73 6.43 -23.81 0.65
CA HIS A 73 5.90 -22.51 1.03
C HIS A 73 5.73 -21.53 -0.14
N ILE A 74 6.03 -21.94 -1.38
CA ILE A 74 5.87 -21.16 -2.61
C ILE A 74 5.12 -22.02 -3.64
N GLY A 75 4.16 -21.43 -4.36
CA GLY A 75 3.40 -22.12 -5.40
C GLY A 75 1.94 -22.41 -5.05
N TYR A 76 1.47 -21.98 -3.88
CA TYR A 76 0.05 -22.04 -3.51
C TYR A 76 -0.83 -21.42 -4.61
N GLY A 77 -1.95 -22.08 -4.90
CA GLY A 77 -2.95 -21.66 -5.88
C GLY A 77 -2.89 -22.38 -7.23
N ASP A 78 -1.85 -23.16 -7.53
CA ASP A 78 -1.77 -23.92 -8.79
C ASP A 78 -2.69 -25.15 -8.78
N VAL A 79 -3.99 -24.92 -9.03
CA VAL A 79 -5.01 -25.99 -9.07
C VAL A 79 -4.72 -27.02 -10.16
N LYS A 80 -4.08 -26.63 -11.27
CA LYS A 80 -3.75 -27.57 -12.35
C LYS A 80 -2.69 -28.58 -11.90
N ARG A 81 -1.74 -28.12 -11.08
CA ARG A 81 -0.62 -28.92 -10.59
C ARG A 81 -0.95 -29.70 -9.31
N TYR A 82 -1.58 -29.04 -8.33
CA TYR A 82 -1.79 -29.57 -6.98
C TYR A 82 -3.25 -29.98 -6.69
N GLY A 83 -4.14 -29.83 -7.68
CA GLY A 83 -5.55 -30.18 -7.55
C GLY A 83 -6.37 -29.15 -6.75
N PRO A 84 -7.63 -29.48 -6.37
CA PRO A 84 -8.58 -28.52 -5.81
C PRO A 84 -8.17 -27.93 -4.45
N ASN A 85 -7.22 -28.56 -3.75
CA ASN A 85 -6.74 -28.09 -2.45
C ASN A 85 -5.61 -27.06 -2.53
N ALA A 86 -5.09 -26.76 -3.74
CA ALA A 86 -3.93 -25.88 -3.95
C ALA A 86 -4.06 -24.49 -3.30
N GLY A 87 -5.28 -24.00 -3.09
CA GLY A 87 -5.53 -22.68 -2.50
C GLY A 87 -5.32 -22.58 -0.98
N TRP A 88 -5.21 -23.70 -0.27
CA TRP A 88 -5.06 -23.72 1.19
C TRP A 88 -4.05 -24.74 1.71
N GLN A 89 -3.88 -25.84 0.99
CA GLN A 89 -2.91 -26.87 1.33
C GLN A 89 -1.55 -26.56 0.69
N GLN A 90 -0.48 -26.99 1.35
CA GLN A 90 0.86 -26.93 0.81
C GLN A 90 0.94 -27.54 -0.60
N PRO A 91 1.85 -27.06 -1.46
CA PRO A 91 2.23 -27.73 -2.70
C PRO A 91 2.42 -29.24 -2.49
N GLU A 92 1.41 -30.04 -2.85
CA GLU A 92 1.39 -31.48 -2.65
C GLU A 92 0.54 -32.18 -3.71
N MET A 93 0.77 -33.48 -3.88
CA MET A 93 -0.10 -34.37 -4.63
C MET A 93 -0.21 -35.70 -3.89
N ASN A 94 -1.43 -36.21 -3.70
CA ASN A 94 -1.70 -37.45 -2.95
C ASN A 94 -1.00 -37.49 -1.57
N HIS A 95 -1.05 -36.38 -0.82
CA HIS A 95 -0.42 -36.23 0.51
C HIS A 95 1.11 -36.34 0.51
N VAL A 96 1.74 -36.12 -0.65
CA VAL A 96 3.19 -36.04 -0.80
C VAL A 96 3.56 -34.61 -1.19
N ALA A 97 4.34 -33.96 -0.32
CA ALA A 97 4.91 -32.65 -0.58
C ALA A 97 5.69 -32.64 -1.90
N LEU A 98 5.44 -31.63 -2.72
CA LEU A 98 6.15 -31.41 -3.97
C LEU A 98 7.10 -30.21 -3.83
N PRO A 99 8.18 -30.15 -4.62
CA PRO A 99 9.05 -28.98 -4.63
C PRO A 99 8.28 -27.70 -4.93
N ASP A 100 8.72 -26.62 -4.29
CA ASP A 100 8.21 -25.27 -4.55
C ASP A 100 8.41 -24.87 -6.01
N GLU A 101 7.45 -24.12 -6.55
CA GLU A 101 7.53 -23.53 -7.88
C GLU A 101 6.94 -22.12 -7.90
N ILE A 102 7.41 -21.30 -8.84
CA ILE A 102 6.87 -19.96 -9.06
C ILE A 102 5.48 -20.10 -9.68
N PHE A 103 4.47 -19.69 -8.93
CA PHE A 103 3.10 -19.60 -9.41
C PHE A 103 2.45 -18.28 -8.96
N PRO A 104 1.81 -17.53 -9.88
CA PRO A 104 1.73 -17.78 -11.34
C PRO A 104 3.08 -17.75 -12.06
N ALA A 105 3.26 -18.59 -13.08
CA ALA A 105 4.54 -18.68 -13.78
C ALA A 105 4.95 -17.34 -14.42
N VAL A 106 6.23 -16.97 -14.27
CA VAL A 106 6.85 -15.85 -14.97
C VAL A 106 6.73 -15.99 -16.49
N ARG A 107 6.84 -14.86 -17.18
CA ARG A 107 6.73 -14.72 -18.63
C ARG A 107 8.09 -14.39 -19.23
N ARG A 108 8.32 -14.95 -20.41
CA ARG A 108 9.40 -14.56 -21.30
C ARG A 108 8.79 -14.12 -22.63
N ILE A 109 9.34 -13.06 -23.20
CA ILE A 109 8.87 -12.45 -24.45
C ILE A 109 10.00 -12.41 -25.46
N GLU A 110 9.65 -12.48 -26.74
CA GLU A 110 10.56 -12.21 -27.85
C GLU A 110 10.45 -10.73 -28.21
N LEU A 111 11.60 -10.04 -28.27
CA LEU A 111 11.64 -8.63 -28.62
C LEU A 111 11.90 -8.47 -30.12
N PRO A 112 11.12 -7.65 -30.84
CA PRO A 112 11.42 -7.33 -32.23
C PRO A 112 12.77 -6.60 -32.34
N ASP A 113 13.46 -6.78 -33.47
CA ASP A 113 14.70 -6.06 -33.81
C ASP A 113 14.41 -4.61 -34.27
N THR A 114 13.75 -3.86 -33.39
CA THR A 114 13.32 -2.47 -33.57
C THR A 114 13.67 -1.67 -32.32
N ALA A 115 13.50 -0.35 -32.40
CA ALA A 115 13.47 0.53 -31.24
C ALA A 115 12.05 1.06 -31.10
N GLU A 116 11.46 0.94 -29.91
CA GLU A 116 10.09 1.40 -29.68
C GLU A 116 9.94 1.93 -28.26
N LEU A 117 9.53 3.20 -28.16
CA LEU A 117 9.30 3.90 -26.90
C LEU A 117 7.94 3.52 -26.32
N GLY A 118 7.94 3.09 -25.06
CA GLY A 118 6.79 3.11 -24.18
C GLY A 118 7.02 4.00 -22.96
N VAL A 119 5.95 4.60 -22.46
CA VAL A 119 5.95 5.46 -21.26
C VAL A 119 4.94 4.92 -20.26
N ALA A 120 5.34 4.78 -18.99
CA ALA A 120 4.45 4.42 -17.89
C ALA A 120 4.59 5.40 -16.72
N VAL A 121 3.49 5.59 -15.98
CA VAL A 121 3.42 6.45 -14.79
C VAL A 121 2.98 5.65 -13.55
N PRO A 122 3.33 6.10 -12.32
CA PRO A 122 2.93 5.45 -11.09
C PRO A 122 1.40 5.33 -10.98
N GLY A 123 0.91 4.21 -10.44
CA GLY A 123 -0.52 3.98 -10.20
C GLY A 123 -1.32 3.54 -11.43
N SER A 124 -0.67 3.27 -12.57
CA SER A 124 -1.31 2.79 -13.80
C SER A 124 -0.66 1.48 -14.29
N GLU A 125 -1.50 0.51 -14.66
CA GLU A 125 -1.06 -0.65 -15.45
C GLU A 125 -1.01 -0.35 -16.96
N GLU A 126 -1.64 0.74 -17.40
CA GLU A 126 -1.60 1.20 -18.78
C GLU A 126 -0.26 1.85 -19.12
N TRP A 127 0.00 1.96 -20.43
CA TRP A 127 1.20 2.58 -20.97
C TRP A 127 0.91 3.33 -22.28
N TRP A 128 1.75 4.31 -22.60
CA TRP A 128 1.55 5.21 -23.73
C TRP A 128 2.66 5.06 -24.78
N PRO A 129 2.34 5.21 -26.07
CA PRO A 129 1.10 5.78 -26.62
C PRO A 129 -0.04 4.77 -26.95
N GLU A 130 -0.02 3.54 -26.43
CA GLU A 130 -1.06 2.53 -26.71
C GLU A 130 -2.41 2.87 -26.04
N ALA A 131 -2.37 3.28 -24.78
CA ALA A 131 -3.57 3.64 -24.05
C ALA A 131 -4.18 4.95 -24.55
N GLU A 132 -5.50 5.05 -24.45
CA GLU A 132 -6.23 6.28 -24.74
C GLU A 132 -5.97 7.36 -23.68
N GLY A 133 -6.13 8.63 -24.07
CA GLY A 133 -5.95 9.77 -23.16
C GLY A 133 -4.49 10.12 -22.88
N THR A 134 -4.28 10.97 -21.89
CA THR A 134 -2.96 11.48 -21.51
C THR A 134 -2.61 10.98 -20.11
N PRO A 135 -1.43 10.37 -19.89
CA PRO A 135 -1.01 9.97 -18.56
C PRO A 135 -0.92 11.19 -17.64
N VAL A 136 -1.37 11.03 -16.41
CA VAL A 136 -1.32 12.07 -15.38
C VAL A 136 -0.47 11.55 -14.22
N LEU A 137 0.53 12.31 -13.82
CA LEU A 137 1.33 12.01 -12.64
C LEU A 137 0.49 12.21 -11.36
N PRO A 138 0.82 11.49 -10.27
CA PRO A 138 0.33 11.85 -8.94
C PRO A 138 0.54 13.34 -8.67
N GLU A 139 -0.47 13.98 -8.08
CA GLU A 139 -0.42 15.41 -7.79
C GLU A 139 0.74 15.74 -6.85
N PHE A 140 1.47 16.80 -7.17
CA PHE A 140 2.55 17.33 -6.35
C PHE A 140 1.98 18.30 -5.30
N SER A 141 2.40 18.13 -4.06
CA SER A 141 2.10 19.05 -2.95
C SER A 141 3.33 19.18 -2.05
N PRO A 142 3.58 20.36 -1.43
CA PRO A 142 4.63 20.50 -0.42
C PRO A 142 4.44 19.57 0.79
N PHE A 143 3.23 19.04 0.99
CA PHE A 143 2.85 18.18 2.10
C PHE A 143 2.68 16.71 1.72
N ARG A 144 2.92 16.36 0.45
CA ARG A 144 2.88 14.97 -0.01
C ARG A 144 3.93 14.14 0.73
N THR A 145 3.54 12.95 1.15
CA THR A 145 4.42 11.88 1.65
C THR A 145 4.45 10.72 0.65
N GLY A 146 5.37 9.77 0.83
CA GLY A 146 5.60 8.67 -0.11
C GLY A 146 6.73 8.89 -1.10
N ASP A 147 6.92 7.87 -1.94
CA ASP A 147 8.00 7.75 -2.91
C ASP A 147 8.05 8.91 -3.91
N ASP A 148 9.23 9.14 -4.46
CA ASP A 148 9.44 10.07 -5.57
C ASP A 148 8.48 9.79 -6.74
N VAL A 149 7.93 10.86 -7.32
CA VAL A 149 7.14 10.76 -8.54
C VAL A 149 8.08 10.53 -9.71
N TYR A 150 7.75 9.61 -10.60
CA TYR A 150 8.60 9.27 -11.74
C TYR A 150 7.82 9.04 -13.03
N VAL A 151 8.55 8.98 -14.14
CA VAL A 151 8.09 8.44 -15.42
C VAL A 151 9.05 7.33 -15.81
N ASP A 152 8.54 6.13 -16.11
CA ASP A 152 9.35 5.06 -16.69
C ASP A 152 9.31 5.17 -18.21
N LEU A 153 10.47 5.40 -18.82
CA LEU A 153 10.67 5.23 -20.26
C LEU A 153 11.18 3.81 -20.49
N PHE A 154 10.53 3.03 -21.34
CA PHE A 154 10.94 1.65 -21.60
C PHE A 154 10.98 1.34 -23.09
N ASN A 155 11.77 0.35 -23.43
CA ASN A 155 11.89 -0.16 -24.78
C ASN A 155 11.01 -1.39 -24.95
N ARG A 156 10.28 -1.46 -26.07
CA ARG A 156 9.53 -2.66 -26.48
C ARG A 156 10.25 -3.48 -27.56
N GLY A 157 11.36 -2.97 -28.09
CA GLY A 157 12.25 -3.69 -29.01
C GLY A 157 13.61 -3.98 -28.40
N SER A 158 14.52 -4.54 -29.21
CA SER A 158 15.89 -4.89 -28.79
C SER A 158 16.93 -3.81 -29.12
N ARG A 159 16.63 -2.87 -30.03
CA ARG A 159 17.54 -1.76 -30.38
C ARG A 159 17.32 -0.59 -29.44
N SER A 160 18.39 -0.10 -28.82
CA SER A 160 18.34 1.09 -27.97
C SER A 160 18.00 2.36 -28.75
N PHE A 161 17.45 3.37 -28.09
CA PHE A 161 17.16 4.67 -28.69
C PHE A 161 17.50 5.84 -27.77
N GLU A 162 17.81 6.99 -28.36
CA GLU A 162 17.94 8.25 -27.62
C GLU A 162 16.57 8.81 -27.25
N TYR A 163 16.47 9.42 -26.07
CA TYR A 163 15.31 10.17 -25.62
C TYR A 163 15.64 11.62 -25.32
N ARG A 164 14.61 12.47 -25.40
CA ARG A 164 14.62 13.85 -24.93
C ARG A 164 13.34 14.11 -24.15
N VAL A 165 13.45 14.79 -23.02
CA VAL A 165 12.31 15.28 -22.25
C VAL A 165 12.38 16.80 -22.18
N THR A 166 11.25 17.45 -22.47
CA THR A 166 11.09 18.89 -22.28
C THR A 166 9.92 19.15 -21.34
N SER A 167 10.00 20.24 -20.59
CA SER A 167 8.97 20.65 -19.64
C SER A 167 8.32 21.94 -20.13
N SER A 168 6.99 22.03 -20.06
CA SER A 168 6.25 23.23 -20.44
C SER A 168 6.36 24.35 -19.40
N ALA A 169 6.86 24.06 -18.20
CA ALA A 169 6.97 25.04 -17.13
C ALA A 169 8.32 24.98 -16.37
N PRO A 170 8.89 26.13 -15.96
CA PRO A 170 10.19 26.19 -15.30
C PRO A 170 10.20 25.60 -13.89
N TRP A 171 9.02 25.35 -13.31
CA TRP A 171 8.85 24.75 -12.00
C TRP A 171 8.79 23.23 -12.05
N LEU A 172 8.45 22.62 -13.19
CA LEU A 172 8.40 21.16 -13.34
C LEU A 172 9.75 20.67 -13.85
N ARG A 173 10.45 19.89 -13.03
CA ARG A 173 11.82 19.44 -13.28
C ARG A 173 11.88 17.92 -13.44
N VAL A 174 12.82 17.47 -14.27
CA VAL A 174 13.18 16.07 -14.45
C VAL A 174 14.67 15.93 -14.21
N ASP A 175 15.07 14.90 -13.47
CA ASP A 175 16.48 14.65 -13.11
C ASP A 175 17.40 14.53 -14.34
N ARG A 176 16.91 13.89 -15.40
CA ARG A 176 17.62 13.72 -16.68
C ARG A 176 16.69 14.03 -17.84
N THR A 177 17.07 14.98 -18.68
CA THR A 177 16.26 15.43 -19.83
C THR A 177 16.70 14.80 -21.16
N ARG A 178 17.77 13.99 -21.16
CA ARG A 178 18.29 13.29 -22.34
C ARG A 178 19.09 12.06 -21.93
N GLY A 179 19.17 11.09 -22.83
CA GLY A 179 20.03 9.91 -22.69
C GLY A 179 19.55 8.78 -23.60
N THR A 180 20.01 7.57 -23.33
CA THR A 180 19.69 6.38 -24.12
C THR A 180 18.83 5.41 -23.32
N VAL A 181 17.74 4.91 -23.91
CA VAL A 181 16.96 3.79 -23.37
C VAL A 181 17.46 2.50 -24.03
N GLY A 182 18.10 1.64 -23.23
CA GLY A 182 18.39 0.25 -23.61
C GLY A 182 17.17 -0.64 -23.39
N LYS A 183 16.85 -0.89 -22.11
CA LYS A 183 15.63 -1.61 -21.69
C LYS A 183 14.62 -0.67 -21.04
N GLN A 184 15.08 0.13 -20.09
CA GLN A 184 14.28 1.06 -19.34
C GLN A 184 15.15 2.13 -18.68
N VAL A 185 14.61 3.33 -18.54
CA VAL A 185 15.14 4.44 -17.75
C VAL A 185 13.98 5.00 -16.93
N ARG A 186 14.13 5.00 -15.60
CA ARG A 186 13.25 5.74 -14.71
C ARG A 186 13.73 7.18 -14.60
N LEU A 187 12.84 8.15 -14.80
CA LEU A 187 13.10 9.58 -14.68
C LEU A 187 12.33 10.12 -13.47
N THR A 188 13.04 10.70 -12.50
CA THR A 188 12.40 11.31 -11.33
C THR A 188 11.91 12.71 -11.68
N VAL A 189 10.64 12.98 -11.38
CA VAL A 189 9.96 14.26 -11.63
C VAL A 189 9.77 14.97 -10.30
N SER A 190 10.10 16.26 -10.26
CA SER A 190 10.02 17.09 -9.05
C SER A 190 9.52 18.49 -9.36
N VAL A 191 9.07 19.19 -8.31
CA VAL A 191 8.62 20.57 -8.39
C VAL A 191 9.61 21.50 -7.70
N ASP A 192 10.03 22.54 -8.40
CA ASP A 192 10.68 23.71 -7.83
C ASP A 192 9.62 24.67 -7.30
N TRP A 193 9.37 24.54 -6.00
CA TRP A 193 8.34 25.32 -5.31
C TRP A 193 8.59 26.83 -5.35
N ASP A 194 9.83 27.30 -5.51
CA ASP A 194 10.10 28.74 -5.61
C ASP A 194 9.62 29.35 -6.93
N ARG A 195 9.53 28.52 -7.98
CA ARG A 195 9.05 28.90 -9.31
C ARG A 195 7.62 28.46 -9.59
N ALA A 196 7.06 27.59 -8.75
CA ALA A 196 5.69 27.10 -8.90
C ALA A 196 4.68 28.23 -8.61
N PRO A 197 3.55 28.29 -9.35
CA PRO A 197 2.50 29.24 -9.07
C PRO A 197 1.94 29.07 -7.65
N SER A 198 1.35 30.12 -7.10
CA SER A 198 0.58 30.01 -5.87
C SER A 198 -0.71 29.22 -6.14
N GLY A 199 -1.01 28.21 -5.31
CA GLY A 199 -2.14 27.31 -5.53
C GLY A 199 -1.90 26.34 -6.69
N ARG A 200 -2.98 25.93 -7.34
CA ARG A 200 -2.96 24.93 -8.41
C ARG A 200 -2.30 25.45 -9.69
N GLY A 201 -1.35 24.68 -10.20
CA GLY A 201 -0.71 24.86 -11.50
C GLY A 201 -0.65 23.55 -12.28
N GLU A 202 -0.80 23.65 -13.60
CA GLU A 202 -0.71 22.53 -14.52
C GLU A 202 0.47 22.72 -15.47
N ALA A 203 1.17 21.64 -15.76
CA ALA A 203 2.27 21.61 -16.71
C ALA A 203 2.36 20.23 -17.36
N GLU A 204 3.23 20.11 -18.36
CA GLU A 204 3.39 18.91 -19.15
C GLU A 204 4.87 18.59 -19.33
N LEU A 205 5.17 17.30 -19.34
CA LEU A 205 6.43 16.77 -19.85
C LEU A 205 6.19 16.20 -21.24
N THR A 206 6.94 16.65 -22.24
CA THR A 206 6.95 16.05 -23.57
C THR A 206 8.17 15.15 -23.67
N VAL A 207 7.91 13.85 -23.80
CA VAL A 207 8.91 12.80 -23.99
C VAL A 207 8.97 12.43 -25.47
N GLU A 208 10.16 12.53 -26.05
CA GLU A 208 10.46 12.15 -27.43
C GLU A 208 11.49 11.01 -27.45
N GLY A 209 11.27 10.00 -28.27
CA GLY A 209 12.20 8.89 -28.44
C GLY A 209 11.69 7.88 -29.48
N ALA A 210 12.60 7.22 -30.19
CA ALA A 210 12.27 6.25 -31.24
C ALA A 210 11.23 6.75 -32.28
N GLY A 211 11.25 8.04 -32.63
CA GLY A 211 10.30 8.64 -33.59
C GLY A 211 8.87 8.82 -33.04
N ARG A 212 8.67 8.66 -31.73
CA ARG A 212 7.40 8.85 -31.04
C ARG A 212 7.50 10.01 -30.05
N THR A 213 6.34 10.60 -29.75
CA THR A 213 6.17 11.66 -28.76
C THR A 213 5.02 11.29 -27.83
N VAL A 214 5.25 11.41 -26.52
CA VAL A 214 4.25 11.22 -25.46
C VAL A 214 4.25 12.43 -24.55
N THR A 215 3.09 13.03 -24.34
CA THR A 215 2.90 14.09 -23.36
C THR A 215 2.42 13.49 -22.05
N VAL A 216 3.00 13.90 -20.93
CA VAL A 216 2.62 13.49 -19.57
C VAL A 216 2.17 14.72 -18.80
N LYS A 217 0.97 14.71 -18.25
CA LYS A 217 0.43 15.82 -17.45
C LYS A 217 0.95 15.77 -16.03
N ALA A 218 1.27 16.93 -15.49
CA ALA A 218 1.67 17.13 -14.12
C ALA A 218 0.86 18.27 -13.51
N VAL A 219 0.50 18.07 -12.25
CA VAL A 219 -0.29 19.02 -11.48
C VAL A 219 0.44 19.29 -10.18
N ALA A 220 0.64 20.55 -9.83
CA ALA A 220 1.18 20.94 -8.54
C ALA A 220 0.21 21.88 -7.83
N ASP A 221 -0.09 21.61 -6.57
CA ASP A 221 -0.83 22.53 -5.71
C ASP A 221 0.08 23.08 -4.60
N ARG A 222 0.50 24.34 -4.77
CA ARG A 222 1.34 25.02 -3.79
C ARG A 222 0.48 25.63 -2.68
N VAL A 223 0.13 24.77 -1.72
CA VAL A 223 -0.64 25.13 -0.53
C VAL A 223 0.24 25.90 0.47
N SER A 224 -0.28 26.99 1.04
CA SER A 224 0.43 27.75 2.07
C SER A 224 0.44 27.00 3.41
N ALA A 225 1.59 26.94 4.07
CA ALA A 225 1.70 26.40 5.43
C ALA A 225 1.01 27.26 6.50
N ARG A 226 0.60 28.49 6.18
CA ARG A 226 0.00 29.41 7.15
C ARG A 226 -1.37 28.91 7.60
N GLY A 227 -1.52 28.69 8.91
CA GLY A 227 -2.80 28.31 9.52
C GLY A 227 -3.13 26.81 9.43
N LEU A 228 -2.23 26.00 8.88
CA LEU A 228 -2.34 24.55 8.92
C LEU A 228 -1.97 24.03 10.31
N LYS A 229 -2.59 22.92 10.73
CA LYS A 229 -2.29 22.23 12.00
C LYS A 229 -2.51 20.72 11.87
N GLY A 230 -1.61 19.93 12.46
CA GLY A 230 -1.77 18.48 12.50
C GLY A 230 -1.46 17.83 11.15
N PHE A 231 -2.15 16.75 10.82
CA PHE A 231 -1.92 16.03 9.56
C PHE A 231 -2.59 16.75 8.38
N VAL A 232 -1.85 17.05 7.32
CA VAL A 232 -2.31 17.86 6.19
C VAL A 232 -2.71 16.98 5.01
N GLU A 233 -3.84 17.31 4.38
CA GLU A 233 -4.29 16.70 3.13
C GLU A 233 -3.29 16.91 1.99
N ALA A 234 -2.94 15.83 1.31
CA ALA A 234 -2.15 15.86 0.09
C ALA A 234 -2.45 14.61 -0.75
N GLY A 235 -2.59 14.79 -2.07
CA GLY A 235 -2.88 13.66 -2.98
C GLY A 235 -4.28 13.06 -2.78
N GLY A 236 -5.23 13.83 -2.25
CA GLY A 236 -6.61 13.41 -2.08
C GLY A 236 -6.88 12.53 -0.86
N TYR A 237 -5.98 12.49 0.13
CA TYR A 237 -6.22 11.81 1.40
C TYR A 237 -5.45 12.44 2.57
N ILE A 238 -5.84 12.03 3.79
CA ILE A 238 -5.05 12.15 5.02
C ILE A 238 -4.94 10.76 5.64
N ALA A 239 -3.73 10.31 5.96
CA ALA A 239 -3.52 9.04 6.62
C ALA A 239 -2.76 9.22 7.93
N VAL A 240 -3.26 8.60 9.01
CA VAL A 240 -2.78 8.80 10.38
C VAL A 240 -2.68 7.46 11.10
N ASP A 241 -1.51 7.12 11.61
CA ASP A 241 -1.35 5.95 12.49
C ASP A 241 -2.02 6.20 13.84
N ALA A 242 -2.69 5.17 14.37
CA ALA A 242 -3.56 5.31 15.54
C ALA A 242 -2.85 5.94 16.75
N HIS A 243 -1.57 5.59 16.95
CA HIS A 243 -0.77 6.04 18.07
C HIS A 243 -0.29 7.50 17.97
N HIS A 244 -0.46 8.16 16.82
CA HIS A 244 -0.14 9.58 16.62
C HIS A 244 -1.32 10.51 16.88
N TYR A 245 -2.18 10.17 17.84
CA TYR A 245 -3.25 11.04 18.31
C TYR A 245 -2.70 12.40 18.81
N SER A 246 -3.53 13.43 18.69
CA SER A 246 -3.27 14.75 19.28
C SER A 246 -3.70 14.79 20.74
N ARG A 247 -4.76 14.04 21.09
CA ARG A 247 -5.23 13.87 22.46
C ARG A 247 -5.91 12.51 22.64
N ALA A 248 -5.63 11.83 23.75
CA ALA A 248 -6.38 10.66 24.19
C ALA A 248 -7.21 11.05 25.42
N VAL A 249 -8.51 10.79 25.38
CA VAL A 249 -9.45 11.12 26.45
C VAL A 249 -10.02 9.83 27.00
N GLY A 250 -9.72 9.56 28.27
CA GLY A 250 -10.35 8.51 29.07
C GLY A 250 -11.66 9.01 29.70
N ALA A 251 -12.53 8.07 30.08
CA ALA A 251 -13.76 8.33 30.82
C ALA A 251 -14.29 7.04 31.45
N ASN A 252 -15.11 7.14 32.50
CA ASN A 252 -15.79 6.00 33.13
C ASN A 252 -14.84 4.86 33.56
N GLY A 253 -13.62 5.21 33.99
CA GLY A 253 -12.57 4.25 34.37
C GLY A 253 -11.92 3.54 33.18
N ILE A 254 -12.10 4.05 31.96
CA ILE A 254 -11.49 3.56 30.73
C ILE A 254 -10.45 4.54 30.23
N ASP A 255 -9.27 4.03 29.89
CA ASP A 255 -8.18 4.76 29.26
C ASP A 255 -7.79 4.11 27.92
N TRP A 256 -6.81 4.69 27.23
CA TRP A 256 -6.27 4.17 25.96
C TRP A 256 -4.86 3.64 26.14
N LEU A 257 -4.64 2.38 25.76
CA LEU A 257 -3.33 1.74 25.76
C LEU A 257 -2.73 1.73 24.36
N ARG A 258 -1.47 2.16 24.25
CA ARG A 258 -0.63 1.93 23.07
C ARG A 258 -0.07 0.53 23.13
N ILE A 259 -0.25 -0.24 22.05
CA ILE A 259 0.30 -1.59 21.90
C ILE A 259 1.35 -1.54 20.79
N ASP A 260 2.63 -1.66 21.16
CA ASP A 260 3.72 -1.63 20.20
C ASP A 260 3.74 -2.88 19.32
N ARG A 261 4.02 -2.68 18.03
CA ARG A 261 4.21 -3.74 17.01
C ARG A 261 2.99 -4.66 16.82
N ILE A 262 1.79 -4.17 17.14
CA ILE A 262 0.54 -4.87 16.80
C ILE A 262 0.08 -4.50 15.40
N GLY A 263 -0.45 -5.49 14.67
CA GLY A 263 -1.03 -5.26 13.36
C GLY A 263 0.02 -4.95 12.29
N ARG A 264 -0.30 -4.03 11.39
CA ARG A 264 0.49 -3.72 10.18
C ARG A 264 1.20 -2.36 10.23
N THR A 265 1.00 -1.62 11.31
CA THR A 265 1.62 -0.31 11.56
C THR A 265 2.55 -0.41 12.78
N PRO A 266 3.36 0.61 13.10
CA PRO A 266 4.29 0.53 14.22
C PRO A 266 3.63 0.28 15.59
N ALA A 267 2.38 0.72 15.78
CA ALA A 267 1.59 0.50 16.98
C ALA A 267 0.09 0.72 16.74
N GLY A 268 -0.74 0.06 17.55
CA GLY A 268 -2.18 0.25 17.61
C GLY A 268 -2.62 0.79 18.97
N MET A 269 -3.90 1.18 19.05
CA MET A 269 -4.52 1.70 20.27
C MET A 269 -5.72 0.83 20.67
N GLU A 270 -5.78 0.43 21.94
CA GLU A 270 -6.87 -0.38 22.52
C GLU A 270 -7.42 0.29 23.78
N PRO A 271 -8.76 0.33 23.98
CA PRO A 271 -9.34 0.73 25.26
C PRO A 271 -8.95 -0.23 26.38
N VAL A 272 -8.69 0.29 27.58
CA VAL A 272 -8.39 -0.52 28.77
C VAL A 272 -9.21 -0.07 29.98
N PRO A 273 -9.68 -1.01 30.83
CA PRO A 273 -9.49 -2.46 30.72
C PRO A 273 -10.39 -3.09 29.64
N VAL A 274 -9.96 -4.21 29.04
CA VAL A 274 -10.73 -4.95 28.01
C VAL A 274 -12.05 -5.54 28.51
N THR A 275 -12.27 -5.55 29.83
CA THR A 275 -13.51 -5.98 30.50
C THR A 275 -14.48 -4.84 30.77
N ALA A 276 -14.15 -3.60 30.36
CA ALA A 276 -15.04 -2.46 30.53
C ALA A 276 -16.38 -2.67 29.79
N PRO A 277 -17.49 -2.10 30.29
CA PRO A 277 -18.75 -2.16 29.58
C PRO A 277 -18.69 -1.34 28.28
N ALA A 278 -19.51 -1.72 27.31
CA ALA A 278 -19.69 -0.92 26.09
C ALA A 278 -20.17 0.50 26.44
N GLN A 279 -19.67 1.49 25.71
CA GLN A 279 -19.99 2.90 25.89
C GLN A 279 -20.96 3.37 24.80
N THR A 280 -21.71 4.43 25.08
CA THR A 280 -22.44 5.17 24.04
C THR A 280 -21.54 6.31 23.56
N PRO A 281 -21.05 6.31 22.30
CA PRO A 281 -20.22 7.37 21.77
C PRO A 281 -20.86 8.76 21.88
N GLY A 282 -20.04 9.78 22.18
CA GLY A 282 -20.49 11.17 22.35
C GLY A 282 -20.09 11.75 23.70
N SER A 283 -20.91 12.65 24.25
CA SER A 283 -20.59 13.41 25.46
C SER A 283 -20.24 12.49 26.65
N GLY A 284 -19.02 12.59 27.16
CA GLY A 284 -18.54 11.82 28.31
C GLY A 284 -18.01 10.41 27.98
N ALA A 285 -17.94 10.02 26.70
CA ALA A 285 -17.33 8.76 26.28
C ALA A 285 -15.81 8.89 26.00
N PRO A 286 -15.01 7.81 26.12
CA PRO A 286 -13.60 7.83 25.77
C PRO A 286 -13.36 7.95 24.26
N TYR A 287 -12.33 8.70 23.85
CA TYR A 287 -11.95 8.84 22.44
C TYR A 287 -10.46 9.17 22.23
N LEU A 288 -9.99 8.88 21.03
CA LEU A 288 -8.76 9.44 20.46
C LEU A 288 -9.12 10.60 19.53
N GLU A 289 -8.42 11.72 19.63
CA GLU A 289 -8.61 12.91 18.81
C GLU A 289 -7.35 13.21 17.99
N TYR A 290 -7.54 13.53 16.72
CA TYR A 290 -6.51 13.83 15.75
C TYR A 290 -6.80 15.21 15.17
N ASP A 291 -5.86 16.15 15.35
CA ASP A 291 -5.88 17.41 14.62
C ASP A 291 -5.46 17.12 13.17
N ILE A 292 -6.31 17.48 12.21
CA ILE A 292 -6.05 17.34 10.79
C ILE A 292 -6.40 18.64 10.06
N THR A 293 -5.80 18.88 8.91
CA THR A 293 -6.15 20.00 8.02
C THR A 293 -6.65 19.47 6.69
N LEU A 294 -7.95 19.63 6.45
CA LEU A 294 -8.59 19.32 5.17
C LEU A 294 -8.59 20.58 4.30
N LEU A 295 -8.15 20.42 3.05
CA LEU A 295 -8.10 21.44 2.02
C LEU A 295 -9.31 21.35 1.11
N THR A 296 -9.87 20.14 0.95
CA THR A 296 -11.04 19.87 0.12
C THR A 296 -12.30 19.76 0.98
N PRO A 297 -13.24 20.74 0.95
CA PRO A 297 -14.53 20.60 1.60
C PRO A 297 -15.44 19.66 0.81
N GLY A 298 -16.41 19.06 1.49
CA GLY A 298 -17.41 18.20 0.87
C GLY A 298 -17.61 16.90 1.63
N GLU A 299 -18.07 15.89 0.90
CA GLU A 299 -18.20 14.53 1.42
C GLU A 299 -16.82 13.87 1.46
N VAL A 300 -16.48 13.24 2.59
CA VAL A 300 -15.23 12.50 2.79
C VAL A 300 -15.55 11.11 3.35
N THR A 301 -14.75 10.13 2.98
CA THR A 301 -14.87 8.76 3.53
C THR A 301 -13.76 8.53 4.55
N VAL A 302 -14.12 8.27 5.81
CA VAL A 302 -13.16 7.89 6.83
C VAL A 302 -13.09 6.37 6.93
N TRP A 303 -11.96 5.81 6.54
CA TRP A 303 -11.61 4.41 6.72
C TRP A 303 -10.92 4.19 8.06
N ALA A 304 -11.44 3.26 8.87
CA ALA A 304 -10.75 2.74 10.04
C ALA A 304 -10.17 1.36 9.74
N TYR A 305 -8.89 1.21 10.06
CA TYR A 305 -8.16 -0.05 9.96
C TYR A 305 -8.07 -0.59 11.38
N VAL A 306 -8.83 -1.65 11.69
CA VAL A 306 -8.85 -2.27 13.00
C VAL A 306 -8.29 -3.69 12.93
N SER A 307 -7.72 -4.19 14.03
CA SER A 307 -7.27 -5.58 14.08
C SER A 307 -8.45 -6.54 13.87
N PRO A 308 -8.28 -7.66 13.16
CA PRO A 308 -9.38 -8.54 12.73
C PRO A 308 -9.85 -9.43 13.89
N ARG A 309 -10.47 -8.83 14.90
CA ARG A 309 -11.00 -9.52 16.08
C ARG A 309 -12.32 -10.20 15.73
N ASN A 310 -12.50 -11.43 16.20
CA ASN A 310 -13.80 -12.10 16.19
C ASN A 310 -14.71 -11.49 17.27
N PRO A 311 -16.05 -11.63 17.14
CA PRO A 311 -16.99 -11.23 18.19
C PRO A 311 -16.65 -11.91 19.52
N ALA A 312 -16.24 -11.13 20.51
CA ALA A 312 -15.81 -11.64 21.82
C ALA A 312 -16.81 -11.33 22.95
N LEU A 313 -17.86 -10.58 22.65
CA LEU A 313 -18.87 -10.14 23.61
C LEU A 313 -20.09 -11.06 23.58
N SER A 314 -20.91 -11.01 24.63
CA SER A 314 -22.18 -11.76 24.72
C SER A 314 -23.28 -11.28 23.75
N ARG A 315 -22.93 -10.37 22.84
CA ARG A 315 -23.80 -9.87 21.77
C ARG A 315 -23.07 -9.93 20.42
N PRO A 316 -23.79 -10.00 19.30
CA PRO A 316 -23.18 -9.95 17.98
C PRO A 316 -22.42 -8.65 17.75
N GLY A 317 -21.39 -8.75 16.90
CA GLY A 317 -20.66 -7.62 16.36
C GLY A 317 -19.58 -7.05 17.27
N LEU A 318 -18.89 -6.05 16.75
CA LEU A 318 -17.91 -5.22 17.46
C LEU A 318 -17.94 -3.82 16.85
N ARG A 319 -18.08 -2.81 17.70
CA ARG A 319 -18.40 -1.44 17.28
C ARG A 319 -17.35 -0.42 17.72
N TYR A 320 -17.20 0.59 16.89
CA TYR A 320 -16.56 1.88 17.22
C TYR A 320 -17.42 3.00 16.64
N ALA A 321 -17.08 4.26 16.93
CA ALA A 321 -17.66 5.38 16.19
C ALA A 321 -16.61 6.41 15.76
N VAL A 322 -16.95 7.17 14.74
CA VAL A 322 -16.11 8.26 14.21
C VAL A 322 -16.91 9.54 14.12
N SER A 323 -16.29 10.69 14.37
CA SER A 323 -16.91 12.01 14.14
C SER A 323 -15.88 13.06 13.75
N PHE A 324 -16.36 14.12 13.08
CA PHE A 324 -15.63 15.37 12.91
C PHE A 324 -16.19 16.43 13.86
N ASP A 325 -15.30 17.20 14.50
CA ASP A 325 -15.64 18.35 15.33
C ASP A 325 -16.81 18.03 16.28
N ASP A 326 -17.86 18.86 16.27
CA ASP A 326 -19.04 18.70 17.10
C ASP A 326 -20.18 17.92 16.41
N GLN A 327 -19.90 17.25 15.28
CA GLN A 327 -20.86 16.38 14.63
C GLN A 327 -21.17 15.14 15.48
N ALA A 328 -22.37 14.60 15.32
CA ALA A 328 -22.77 13.37 16.00
C ALA A 328 -21.87 12.19 15.57
N PRO A 329 -21.39 11.36 16.50
CA PRO A 329 -20.65 10.15 16.16
C PRO A 329 -21.45 9.17 15.31
N GLN A 330 -20.82 8.67 14.25
CA GLN A 330 -21.36 7.60 13.41
C GLN A 330 -20.77 6.27 13.87
N THR A 331 -21.62 5.39 14.40
CA THR A 331 -21.23 4.06 14.85
C THR A 331 -21.11 3.09 13.67
N VAL A 332 -20.03 2.31 13.66
CA VAL A 332 -19.77 1.25 12.69
C VAL A 332 -19.61 -0.06 13.46
N ASP A 333 -20.47 -1.04 13.16
CA ASP A 333 -20.23 -2.44 13.52
C ASP A 333 -19.39 -3.09 12.44
N PHE A 334 -18.11 -3.32 12.71
CA PHE A 334 -17.19 -3.76 11.65
C PHE A 334 -17.37 -5.22 11.25
N ILE A 335 -18.07 -6.01 12.06
CA ILE A 335 -18.46 -7.38 11.69
C ILE A 335 -19.70 -7.31 10.81
N ALA A 336 -20.73 -6.56 11.20
CA ALA A 336 -21.93 -6.44 10.37
C ALA A 336 -21.64 -5.75 9.02
N ALA A 337 -20.78 -4.72 9.01
CA ALA A 337 -20.45 -3.94 7.81
C ALA A 337 -19.70 -4.76 6.74
N THR A 338 -18.97 -5.80 7.15
CA THR A 338 -18.13 -6.60 6.23
C THR A 338 -18.60 -8.05 6.10
N GLY A 339 -19.44 -8.56 7.01
CA GLY A 339 -19.96 -9.91 7.01
C GLY A 339 -18.96 -11.08 7.17
N PRO A 340 -17.82 -10.97 7.88
CA PRO A 340 -17.02 -12.13 8.22
C PRO A 340 -17.81 -13.04 9.17
N ASP A 341 -17.71 -14.34 8.91
CA ASP A 341 -18.29 -15.40 9.73
C ASP A 341 -17.17 -16.36 10.11
N ASP A 342 -16.75 -16.29 11.36
CA ASP A 342 -15.69 -17.12 11.93
C ASP A 342 -16.20 -18.52 12.30
N GLY A 343 -17.47 -18.66 12.69
CA GLY A 343 -18.09 -19.96 12.93
C GLY A 343 -18.25 -20.78 11.65
N GLY A 344 -18.67 -20.12 10.55
CA GLY A 344 -18.79 -20.72 9.22
C GLY A 344 -17.52 -20.67 8.37
N LEU A 345 -16.44 -20.04 8.87
CA LEU A 345 -15.13 -19.90 8.20
C LEU A 345 -15.23 -19.34 6.78
N ASN A 346 -16.05 -18.30 6.58
CA ASN A 346 -16.30 -17.78 5.24
C ASN A 346 -15.07 -17.07 4.63
N LYS A 347 -15.09 -16.83 3.32
CA LYS A 347 -13.96 -16.20 2.60
C LYS A 347 -13.59 -14.81 3.11
N ARG A 348 -14.56 -14.05 3.63
CA ARG A 348 -14.31 -12.69 4.16
C ARG A 348 -13.53 -12.75 5.47
N TRP A 349 -13.95 -13.65 6.38
CA TRP A 349 -13.20 -13.94 7.60
C TRP A 349 -11.77 -14.40 7.27
N ALA A 350 -11.62 -15.36 6.34
CA ALA A 350 -10.31 -15.86 5.92
C ALA A 350 -9.44 -14.73 5.35
N ARG A 351 -10.03 -13.81 4.56
CA ARG A 351 -9.31 -12.67 4.00
C ARG A 351 -8.88 -11.66 5.07
N HIS A 352 -9.71 -11.33 6.05
CA HIS A 352 -9.31 -10.44 7.15
C HIS A 352 -8.17 -11.03 8.00
N THR A 353 -8.19 -12.35 8.22
CA THR A 353 -7.10 -13.07 8.88
C THR A 353 -5.82 -13.01 8.06
N SER A 354 -5.89 -13.28 6.75
CA SER A 354 -4.74 -13.20 5.84
C SER A 354 -4.17 -11.78 5.73
N ASP A 355 -5.03 -10.78 5.59
CA ASP A 355 -4.63 -9.37 5.45
C ASP A 355 -4.31 -8.72 6.80
N ASN A 356 -4.50 -9.44 7.91
CA ASN A 356 -4.30 -9.00 9.30
C ASN A 356 -4.98 -7.65 9.64
N VAL A 357 -6.18 -7.42 9.09
CA VAL A 357 -6.94 -6.18 9.28
C VAL A 357 -8.42 -6.40 8.95
N ASN A 358 -9.30 -5.62 9.59
CA ASN A 358 -10.64 -5.32 9.09
C ASN A 358 -10.70 -3.82 8.71
N ARG A 359 -11.10 -3.54 7.46
CA ARG A 359 -11.22 -2.19 6.91
C ARG A 359 -12.69 -1.86 6.77
N THR A 360 -13.14 -0.85 7.49
CA THR A 360 -14.51 -0.33 7.39
C THR A 360 -14.50 1.18 7.27
N SER A 361 -15.60 1.74 6.78
CA SER A 361 -15.70 3.17 6.53
C SER A 361 -17.00 3.78 7.07
N SER A 362 -16.95 5.10 7.23
CA SER A 362 -18.10 5.97 7.49
C SER A 362 -17.97 7.22 6.63
N VAL A 363 -19.09 7.82 6.24
CA VAL A 363 -19.12 8.97 5.32
C VAL A 363 -19.51 10.22 6.11
N HIS A 364 -18.71 11.27 5.99
CA HIS A 364 -18.89 12.52 6.73
C HIS A 364 -18.93 13.70 5.78
N THR A 365 -19.67 14.76 6.13
CA THR A 365 -19.67 16.01 5.37
C THR A 365 -18.88 17.07 6.11
N VAL A 366 -17.80 17.54 5.52
CA VAL A 366 -16.96 18.63 6.04
C VAL A 366 -17.27 19.90 5.26
N ALA A 367 -17.95 20.85 5.91
CA ALA A 367 -18.53 22.00 5.22
C ALA A 367 -17.50 23.04 4.73
N LYS A 368 -16.30 23.07 5.31
CA LYS A 368 -15.28 24.08 5.03
C LYS A 368 -13.90 23.44 5.06
N ALA A 369 -12.99 23.92 4.23
CA ALA A 369 -11.57 23.65 4.39
C ALA A 369 -11.05 24.29 5.69
N GLY A 370 -10.07 23.67 6.33
CA GLY A 370 -9.44 24.16 7.54
C GLY A 370 -9.00 23.05 8.49
N VAL A 371 -8.69 23.47 9.72
CA VAL A 371 -8.34 22.56 10.81
C VAL A 371 -9.60 21.93 11.38
N HIS A 372 -9.61 20.61 11.47
CA HIS A 372 -10.69 19.80 12.02
C HIS A 372 -10.16 18.83 13.08
N LYS A 373 -11.06 18.41 13.96
CA LYS A 373 -10.83 17.35 14.94
C LYS A 373 -11.51 16.08 14.46
N LEU A 374 -10.73 15.11 14.00
CA LEU A 374 -11.22 13.76 13.78
C LEU A 374 -11.19 12.99 15.11
N ARG A 375 -12.31 12.39 15.51
CA ARG A 375 -12.41 11.61 16.75
C ARG A 375 -12.75 10.16 16.44
N PHE A 376 -12.02 9.24 17.05
CA PHE A 376 -12.33 7.82 17.11
C PHE A 376 -12.79 7.48 18.52
N TRP A 377 -14.05 7.08 18.65
CA TRP A 377 -14.71 6.84 19.92
C TRP A 377 -14.71 5.35 20.25
N MET A 378 -14.50 5.06 21.53
CA MET A 378 -14.78 3.73 22.05
C MET A 378 -16.31 3.52 22.10
N ASP A 379 -16.77 2.42 21.50
CA ASP A 379 -18.07 1.81 21.80
C ASP A 379 -17.78 0.47 22.50
N ASP A 380 -17.10 -0.47 21.84
CA ASP A 380 -16.71 -1.75 22.43
C ASP A 380 -15.24 -1.79 22.94
N PRO A 381 -14.97 -2.50 24.05
CA PRO A 381 -13.68 -2.44 24.76
C PRO A 381 -12.53 -3.22 24.10
N THR A 382 -12.82 -4.11 23.14
CA THR A 382 -11.81 -4.98 22.52
C THR A 382 -11.38 -4.52 21.12
N VAL A 383 -11.80 -3.34 20.69
CA VAL A 383 -11.47 -2.80 19.38
C VAL A 383 -10.06 -2.23 19.40
N VAL A 384 -9.19 -2.75 18.55
CA VAL A 384 -7.81 -2.27 18.40
C VAL A 384 -7.71 -1.48 17.10
N LEU A 385 -7.56 -0.16 17.20
CA LEU A 385 -7.35 0.73 16.06
C LEU A 385 -5.88 0.69 15.64
N GLN A 386 -5.60 0.45 14.35
CA GLN A 386 -4.24 0.50 13.79
C GLN A 386 -3.98 1.81 13.03
N ARG A 387 -4.97 2.30 12.27
CA ARG A 387 -4.82 3.46 11.39
C ARG A 387 -6.17 4.08 11.02
N LEU A 388 -6.18 5.38 10.75
CA LEU A 388 -7.29 6.12 10.13
C LEU A 388 -6.85 6.70 8.79
N ILE A 389 -7.73 6.65 7.80
CA ILE A 389 -7.53 7.32 6.50
C ILE A 389 -8.78 8.13 6.18
N VAL A 390 -8.63 9.43 5.97
CA VAL A 390 -9.67 10.30 5.41
C VAL A 390 -9.43 10.38 3.90
N ASP A 391 -10.32 9.78 3.12
CA ASP A 391 -10.32 9.85 1.66
C ASP A 391 -11.19 11.01 1.20
N THR A 392 -10.58 11.91 0.43
CA THR A 392 -11.22 13.11 -0.15
C THR A 392 -11.42 12.96 -1.67
N GLY A 393 -11.20 11.76 -2.22
CA GLY A 393 -11.42 11.41 -3.63
C GLY A 393 -10.17 10.98 -4.39
N GLY A 394 -9.04 10.76 -3.72
CA GLY A 394 -7.75 10.42 -4.34
C GLY A 394 -6.99 9.27 -3.69
N LEU A 395 -7.61 8.51 -2.78
CA LEU A 395 -6.93 7.41 -2.09
C LEU A 395 -6.47 6.30 -3.07
N PRO A 396 -5.16 6.03 -3.20
CA PRO A 396 -4.68 4.95 -4.04
C PRO A 396 -5.03 3.56 -3.46
N GLU A 397 -5.23 2.59 -4.34
CA GLU A 397 -5.38 1.19 -3.95
C GLU A 397 -4.01 0.58 -3.62
N THR A 398 -3.71 0.47 -2.33
CA THR A 398 -2.47 -0.19 -1.85
C THR A 398 -2.77 -1.19 -0.74
N TYR A 399 -1.88 -2.18 -0.57
CA TYR A 399 -2.07 -3.25 0.41
C TYR A 399 -2.04 -2.76 1.87
N LEU A 400 -1.09 -1.88 2.19
CA LEU A 400 -0.88 -1.33 3.54
C LEU A 400 -1.63 0.00 3.79
N GLY A 401 -2.18 0.62 2.75
CA GLY A 401 -2.54 2.04 2.75
C GLY A 401 -1.35 2.92 2.33
N PRO A 402 -1.59 4.21 2.05
CA PRO A 402 -0.53 5.17 1.77
C PRO A 402 0.35 5.40 3.01
N GLU A 403 1.52 6.01 2.85
CA GLU A 403 2.32 6.48 3.97
C GLU A 403 1.56 7.48 4.84
N GLU A 404 2.00 7.67 6.09
CA GLU A 404 1.40 8.67 6.97
C GLU A 404 1.57 10.07 6.38
N SER A 405 0.51 10.88 6.46
CA SER A 405 0.53 12.24 5.90
C SER A 405 1.49 13.14 6.67
N HIS A 406 1.96 14.22 6.02
CA HIS A 406 2.83 15.18 6.67
C HIS A 406 2.13 15.86 7.84
N ARG A 407 2.78 15.88 9.01
CA ARG A 407 2.28 16.54 10.22
C ARG A 407 2.97 17.87 10.45
N VAL A 408 2.21 18.96 10.34
CA VAL A 408 2.65 20.29 10.75
C VAL A 408 2.37 20.53 12.23
N ARG A 409 3.26 21.29 12.90
CA ARG A 409 3.17 21.57 14.34
C ARG A 409 2.32 22.79 14.65
#